data_AF-A0A6L9KTE1-F1
#
_entry.id   AF-A0A6L9KTE1-F1
#
_cell.length_a   1.000
_cell.length_b   1.000
_cell.length_c   1.000
_cell.angle_alpha   90.00
_cell.angle_beta   90.00
_cell.angle_gamma   90.00
#
_symmetry.space_group_name_H-M   'P 1'
#
loop_
_entity.id
_entity.type
_entity.pdbx_description
1 polymer ?
#
loop_
_entity_poly.entity_id
_entity_poly.type
_entity_poly.pdbx_seq_one_letter_code
_entity_poly.pdbx_strand_id
1 'polypeptide(L)'
;IIETMFLNMFYGGRLKAMPPKLVTDDGHHIVIRPLAYCTEKDLASYARHRAFPIIPCDLCGSQDNLKRAAIKTWLKEQDREFPGRVDNIFLALQSVTPSHLADTVLFDFAHLKPSLQADPEGDTLFDPATLERGALRLSAMEDRRIHFVKAGNSDKIKD
;
A
#
# COMPACT_ATOMS: atom_id res chain seq x y z
N ILE A 1 -6.21 0.49 5.41
CA ILE A 1 -5.07 1.35 4.98
C ILE A 1 -5.48 2.27 3.84
N ILE A 2 -5.98 1.71 2.73
CA ILE A 2 -6.37 2.44 1.51
C ILE A 2 -7.45 3.50 1.77
N GLU A 3 -8.51 3.16 2.52
CA GLU A 3 -9.54 4.13 2.90
C GLU A 3 -8.97 5.39 3.56
N THR A 4 -8.01 5.21 4.48
CA THR A 4 -7.38 6.32 5.20
C THR A 4 -6.46 7.14 4.29
N MET A 5 -5.79 6.51 3.33
CA MET A 5 -5.05 7.22 2.29
C MET A 5 -5.99 8.14 1.51
N PHE A 6 -7.11 7.63 0.99
CA PHE A 6 -8.06 8.45 0.24
C PHE A 6 -8.72 9.53 1.09
N LEU A 7 -9.02 9.25 2.36
CA LEU A 7 -9.55 10.25 3.27
C LEU A 7 -8.57 11.43 3.45
N ASN A 8 -7.28 11.14 3.67
CA ASN A 8 -6.26 12.17 3.78
C ASN A 8 -6.00 12.88 2.44
N MET A 9 -6.09 12.17 1.31
CA MET A 9 -5.91 12.76 -0.01
C MET A 9 -7.06 13.72 -0.37
N PHE A 10 -8.31 13.29 -0.20
CA PHE A 10 -9.48 14.07 -0.61
C PHE A 10 -9.83 15.20 0.37
N TYR A 11 -9.60 15.01 1.67
CA TYR A 11 -10.03 15.98 2.69
C TYR A 11 -8.88 16.60 3.48
N GLY A 12 -7.71 15.97 3.50
CA GLY A 12 -6.55 16.42 4.28
C GLY A 12 -5.41 16.99 3.45
N GLY A 13 -5.48 16.93 2.10
CA GLY A 13 -4.42 17.39 1.20
C GLY A 13 -3.07 16.69 1.40
N ARG A 14 -3.05 15.46 1.92
CA ARG A 14 -1.82 14.72 2.22
C ARG A 14 -1.86 13.30 1.69
N LEU A 15 -0.77 12.87 1.05
CA LEU A 15 -0.55 11.47 0.69
C LEU A 15 -0.05 10.69 1.92
N LYS A 16 -0.98 10.32 2.81
CA LYS A 16 -0.66 9.62 4.06
C LYS A 16 -1.63 8.46 4.32
N ALA A 17 -1.10 7.26 4.48
CA ALA A 17 -1.86 6.09 4.92
C ALA A 17 -1.61 5.79 6.41
N MET A 18 -2.22 4.70 6.91
CA MET A 18 -1.90 4.16 8.24
C MET A 18 -0.80 3.10 8.12
N PRO A 19 0.42 3.35 8.62
CA PRO A 19 1.52 2.40 8.47
C PRO A 19 1.28 1.13 9.31
N PRO A 20 1.84 -0.03 8.93
CA PRO A 20 1.69 -1.28 9.68
C PRO A 20 2.36 -1.21 11.07
N LYS A 21 3.34 -0.32 11.24
CA LYS A 21 4.05 -0.06 12.49
C LYS A 21 4.29 1.45 12.61
N LEU A 22 4.02 2.03 13.77
CA LEU A 22 4.40 3.40 14.09
C LEU A 22 4.78 3.54 15.56
N VAL A 23 5.58 4.56 15.85
CA VAL A 23 5.79 5.06 17.21
C VAL A 23 4.65 6.04 17.53
N THR A 24 4.16 6.02 18.77
CA THR A 24 3.18 7.01 19.25
C THR A 24 3.80 8.40 19.31
N ASP A 25 2.97 9.44 19.27
CA ASP A 25 3.46 10.83 19.23
C ASP A 25 4.23 11.22 20.50
N ASP A 26 3.95 10.57 21.63
CA ASP A 26 4.67 10.71 22.90
C ASP A 26 5.98 9.89 22.96
N GLY A 27 6.29 9.10 21.94
CA GLY A 27 7.52 8.31 21.84
C GLY A 27 7.59 7.07 22.72
N HIS A 28 6.58 6.82 23.56
CA HIS A 28 6.65 5.78 24.58
C HIS A 28 6.24 4.39 24.08
N HIS A 29 5.46 4.31 23.01
CA HIS A 29 4.88 3.06 22.55
C HIS A 29 5.07 2.84 21.05
N ILE A 30 5.14 1.56 20.69
CA ILE A 30 5.11 1.12 19.30
C ILE A 30 3.76 0.45 19.04
N VAL A 31 2.99 1.02 18.13
CA VAL A 31 1.72 0.44 17.66
C VAL A 31 2.02 -0.49 16.50
N ILE A 32 1.61 -1.75 16.62
CA ILE A 32 1.69 -2.76 15.56
C ILE A 32 0.29 -3.11 15.04
N ARG A 33 0.15 -3.23 13.72
CA ARG A 33 -1.08 -3.62 13.02
C ARG A 33 -0.86 -4.96 12.31
N PRO A 34 -0.97 -6.10 13.01
CA PRO A 34 -0.64 -7.41 12.44
C PRO A 34 -1.54 -7.79 11.25
N LEU A 35 -2.76 -7.26 11.19
CA LEU A 35 -3.73 -7.51 10.11
C LEU A 35 -3.67 -6.47 8.99
N ALA A 36 -2.63 -5.63 8.93
CA ALA A 36 -2.51 -4.55 7.95
C ALA A 36 -2.60 -5.01 6.48
N TYR A 37 -2.18 -6.25 6.21
CA TYR A 37 -2.12 -6.84 4.87
C TYR A 37 -3.27 -7.82 4.59
N CYS A 38 -4.16 -8.06 5.55
CA CYS A 38 -5.29 -8.96 5.37
C CYS A 38 -6.46 -8.20 4.74
N THR A 39 -7.12 -8.83 3.76
CA THR A 39 -8.34 -8.25 3.19
C THR A 39 -9.49 -8.33 4.19
N GLU A 40 -10.43 -7.37 4.12
CA GLU A 40 -11.60 -7.40 4.98
C GLU A 40 -12.47 -8.63 4.73
N LYS A 41 -12.52 -9.10 3.47
CA LYS A 41 -13.26 -10.30 3.08
C LYS A 41 -12.71 -11.55 3.77
N ASP A 42 -11.39 -11.70 3.81
CA ASP A 42 -10.74 -12.85 4.44
C ASP A 42 -10.93 -12.82 5.96
N LEU A 43 -10.79 -11.64 6.57
CA LEU A 43 -11.05 -11.47 8.00
C LEU A 43 -12.50 -11.79 8.37
N ALA A 44 -13.47 -11.34 7.57
CA ALA A 44 -14.88 -11.63 7.79
C ALA A 44 -15.21 -13.11 7.58
N SER A 45 -14.55 -13.77 6.62
CA SER A 45 -14.64 -15.22 6.44
C SER A 45 -14.09 -15.95 7.66
N TYR A 46 -12.87 -15.63 8.07
CA TYR A 46 -12.20 -16.22 9.21
C TYR A 46 -12.99 -16.05 10.51
N ALA A 47 -13.53 -14.86 10.76
CA ALA A 47 -14.34 -14.58 11.95
C ALA A 47 -15.62 -15.43 12.00
N ARG A 48 -16.30 -15.63 10.86
CA ARG A 48 -17.46 -16.52 10.77
C ARG A 48 -17.08 -17.97 11.04
N HIS A 49 -15.99 -18.46 10.44
CA HIS A 49 -15.52 -19.82 10.66
C HIS A 49 -15.10 -20.09 12.11
N ARG A 50 -14.52 -19.09 12.79
CA ARG A 50 -14.12 -19.17 14.20
C ARG A 50 -15.25 -18.84 15.18
N ALA A 51 -16.44 -18.50 14.67
CA ALA A 51 -17.60 -18.09 15.47
C ALA A 51 -17.28 -16.97 16.48
N PHE A 52 -16.45 -15.99 16.09
CA PHE A 52 -16.19 -14.84 16.96
C PHE A 52 -17.43 -13.96 17.10
N PRO A 53 -17.72 -13.41 18.30
CA PRO A 53 -18.79 -12.44 18.47
C PRO A 53 -18.45 -11.17 17.70
N ILE A 54 -19.29 -10.79 16.74
CA ILE A 54 -19.13 -9.56 15.97
C ILE A 54 -19.94 -8.46 16.66
N ILE A 55 -19.24 -7.42 17.13
CA ILE A 55 -19.88 -6.23 17.71
C ILE A 55 -20.12 -5.24 16.56
N PRO A 56 -21.36 -4.76 16.36
CA PRO A 56 -21.66 -3.81 15.30
C PRO A 56 -20.96 -2.46 15.55
N CYS A 57 -20.53 -1.81 14.47
CA CYS A 57 -19.82 -0.53 14.49
C CYS A 57 -20.78 0.66 14.35
N ASP A 58 -21.86 0.62 15.12
CA ASP A 58 -22.91 1.64 15.27
C ASP A 58 -22.86 2.31 16.65
N LEU A 59 -22.05 1.78 17.56
CA LEU A 59 -21.86 2.28 18.93
C LEU A 59 -21.16 3.65 19.03
N CYS A 60 -20.56 4.15 17.95
CA CYS A 60 -19.90 5.45 17.91
C CYS A 60 -20.72 6.41 17.03
N GLY A 61 -21.50 7.30 17.65
CA GLY A 61 -22.36 8.29 16.99
C GLY A 61 -21.63 9.42 16.26
N SER A 62 -20.47 9.16 15.65
CA SER A 62 -19.67 10.19 14.96
C SER A 62 -20.04 10.28 13.48
N GLN A 63 -20.35 11.50 13.02
CA GLN A 63 -20.59 11.80 11.61
C GLN A 63 -19.36 11.56 10.72
N ASP A 64 -18.15 11.48 11.30
CA ASP A 64 -16.92 11.20 10.57
C ASP A 64 -16.91 9.82 9.89
N ASN A 65 -17.72 8.88 10.41
CA ASN A 65 -17.90 7.57 9.77
C ASN A 65 -18.56 7.68 8.39
N LEU A 66 -19.32 8.74 8.08
CA LEU A 66 -19.99 8.90 6.78
C LEU A 66 -18.98 9.04 5.63
N LYS A 67 -17.91 9.82 5.82
CA LYS A 67 -16.87 9.99 4.79
C LYS A 67 -16.10 8.70 4.55
N ARG A 68 -15.77 7.97 5.62
CA ARG A 68 -15.12 6.67 5.53
C ARG A 68 -16.02 5.64 4.85
N ALA A 69 -17.30 5.60 5.21
CA ALA A 69 -18.29 4.72 4.59
C ALA A 69 -18.45 5.00 3.09
N ALA A 70 -18.49 6.28 2.68
CA ALA A 70 -18.56 6.67 1.27
C ALA A 70 -17.33 6.18 0.49
N ILE A 71 -16.11 6.40 1.00
CA ILE A 71 -14.88 5.90 0.38
C ILE A 71 -14.88 4.38 0.29
N LYS A 72 -15.34 3.69 1.34
CA LYS A 72 -15.44 2.23 1.37
C LYS A 72 -16.40 1.69 0.30
N THR A 73 -17.56 2.32 0.13
CA THR A 73 -18.52 1.96 -0.92
C THR A 73 -17.90 2.19 -2.30
N TRP A 74 -17.28 3.34 -2.52
CA TRP A 74 -16.59 3.64 -3.78
C TRP A 74 -15.49 2.62 -4.10
N LEU A 75 -14.64 2.25 -3.13
CA LEU A 75 -13.60 1.23 -3.33
C LEU A 75 -14.18 -0.14 -3.73
N LYS A 76 -15.32 -0.54 -3.14
CA LYS A 76 -15.99 -1.78 -3.51
C LYS A 76 -16.53 -1.75 -4.93
N GLU A 77 -17.06 -0.61 -5.37
CA GLU A 77 -17.54 -0.43 -6.75
C GLU A 77 -16.38 -0.52 -7.74
N GLN A 78 -15.26 0.14 -7.42
CA GLN A 78 -14.05 0.11 -8.23
C GLN A 78 -13.44 -1.29 -8.37
N ASP A 79 -13.43 -2.07 -7.29
CA ASP A 79 -12.96 -3.46 -7.32
C ASP A 79 -13.90 -4.39 -8.10
N ARG A 80 -15.21 -4.11 -8.05
CA ARG A 80 -16.21 -4.85 -8.83
C ARG A 80 -16.07 -4.57 -10.33
N GLU A 81 -15.84 -3.32 -10.70
CA GLU A 81 -15.69 -2.91 -12.10
C GLU A 81 -14.32 -3.35 -12.66
N PHE A 82 -13.27 -3.30 -11.83
CA PHE A 82 -11.91 -3.66 -12.21
C PHE A 82 -11.26 -4.52 -11.12
N PRO A 83 -11.43 -5.86 -11.19
CA PRO A 83 -10.88 -6.79 -10.21
C PRO A 83 -9.37 -6.59 -10.01
N GLY A 84 -8.94 -6.43 -8.75
CA GLY A 84 -7.52 -6.24 -8.38
C GLY A 84 -7.06 -4.79 -8.40
N ARG A 85 -7.93 -3.82 -8.74
CA ARG A 85 -7.60 -2.39 -8.67
C ARG A 85 -7.22 -1.95 -7.26
N VAL A 86 -7.92 -2.46 -6.24
CA VAL A 86 -7.65 -2.13 -4.84
C VAL A 86 -6.26 -2.65 -4.42
N ASP A 87 -5.88 -3.84 -4.87
CA ASP A 87 -4.55 -4.41 -4.61
C ASP A 87 -3.45 -3.58 -5.31
N ASN A 88 -3.68 -3.17 -6.55
CA ASN A 88 -2.76 -2.29 -7.27
C ASN A 88 -2.56 -0.94 -6.56
N ILE A 89 -3.64 -0.34 -6.02
CA ILE A 89 -3.53 0.89 -5.21
C ILE A 89 -2.69 0.63 -3.96
N PHE A 90 -2.87 -0.51 -3.30
CA PHE A 90 -2.07 -0.87 -2.14
C PHE A 90 -0.59 -1.12 -2.48
N LEU A 91 -0.30 -1.71 -3.64
CA LEU A 91 1.06 -1.88 -4.14
C LEU A 91 1.70 -0.53 -4.47
N ALA A 92 0.95 0.41 -5.05
CA ALA A 92 1.43 1.76 -5.35
C ALA A 92 1.87 2.50 -4.08
N LEU A 93 1.20 2.27 -2.93
CA LEU A 93 1.62 2.82 -1.64
C LEU A 93 3.02 2.33 -1.19
N GLN A 94 3.49 1.20 -1.70
CA GLN A 94 4.81 0.63 -1.37
C GLN A 94 5.87 0.94 -2.43
N SER A 95 5.45 1.46 -3.59
CA SER A 95 6.30 1.70 -4.75
C SER A 95 6.21 3.16 -5.17
N VAL A 96 6.76 4.03 -4.33
CA VAL A 96 6.71 5.49 -4.52
C VAL A 96 7.93 5.96 -5.30
N THR A 97 7.72 6.79 -6.32
CA THR A 97 8.80 7.43 -7.09
C THR A 97 8.88 8.92 -6.72
N PRO A 98 9.83 9.35 -5.86
CA PRO A 98 9.86 10.71 -5.33
C PRO A 98 9.91 11.81 -6.40
N SER A 99 10.64 11.59 -7.49
CA SER A 99 10.74 12.52 -8.63
C SER A 99 9.41 12.81 -9.33
N HIS A 100 8.39 11.96 -9.12
CA HIS A 100 7.06 12.10 -9.74
C HIS A 100 5.98 12.57 -8.75
N LEU A 101 6.32 12.84 -7.49
CA LEU A 101 5.37 13.29 -6.47
C LEU A 101 5.32 14.82 -6.28
N ALA A 102 6.03 15.59 -7.09
CA ALA A 102 6.08 17.06 -7.04
C ALA A 102 6.44 17.65 -5.66
N ASP A 103 7.05 16.84 -4.78
CA ASP A 103 7.50 17.25 -3.45
C ASP A 103 8.96 17.72 -3.54
N THR A 104 9.17 19.02 -3.38
CA THR A 104 10.49 19.66 -3.49
C THR A 104 11.42 19.36 -2.32
N VAL A 105 10.89 18.80 -1.22
CA VAL A 105 11.68 18.34 -0.08
C VAL A 105 12.17 16.91 -0.33
N LEU A 106 11.34 16.06 -0.93
CA LEU A 106 11.72 14.68 -1.27
C LEU A 106 12.58 14.60 -2.54
N PHE A 107 12.47 15.55 -3.47
CA PHE A 107 13.27 15.57 -4.70
C PHE A 107 13.71 17.00 -5.06
N ASP A 108 15.00 17.17 -5.34
CA ASP A 108 15.58 18.47 -5.70
C ASP A 108 15.31 18.82 -7.17
N PHE A 109 14.14 19.39 -7.42
CA PHE A 109 13.78 19.90 -8.75
C PHE A 109 14.58 21.15 -9.14
N ALA A 110 15.12 21.91 -8.19
CA ALA A 110 15.80 23.18 -8.48
C ALA A 110 17.16 22.97 -9.15
N HIS A 111 17.87 21.90 -8.78
CA HIS A 111 19.17 21.56 -9.36
C HIS A 111 19.10 20.41 -10.37
N LEU A 112 17.90 20.03 -10.82
CA LEU A 112 17.72 18.99 -11.83
C LEU A 112 18.39 19.39 -13.14
N LYS A 113 19.33 18.55 -13.61
CA LYS A 113 20.07 18.77 -14.87
C LYS A 113 19.91 17.57 -15.80
N PRO A 114 19.81 17.79 -17.11
CA PRO A 114 19.86 16.69 -18.08
C PRO A 114 21.20 15.94 -17.96
N SER A 115 21.15 14.62 -17.75
CA SER A 115 22.34 13.76 -17.71
C SER A 115 22.90 13.42 -19.10
N LEU A 116 22.13 13.71 -20.17
CA LEU A 116 22.39 13.31 -21.57
C LEU A 116 22.56 11.79 -21.78
N GLN A 117 22.30 11.00 -20.75
CA GLN A 117 22.31 9.54 -20.77
C GLN A 117 20.92 9.05 -20.36
N ALA A 118 20.42 8.02 -21.05
CA ALA A 118 19.19 7.37 -20.65
C ALA A 118 19.39 6.72 -19.27
N ASP A 119 18.49 7.00 -18.34
CA ASP A 119 18.50 6.38 -17.03
C ASP A 119 17.98 4.93 -17.15
N PRO A 120 18.82 3.91 -16.87
CA PRO A 120 18.36 2.51 -16.88
C PRO A 120 17.34 2.21 -15.77
N GLU A 121 17.21 3.07 -14.76
CA GLU A 121 16.18 3.00 -13.70
C GLU A 121 15.08 4.07 -13.88
N GLY A 122 14.94 4.62 -15.09
CA GLY A 122 13.86 5.54 -15.46
C GLY A 122 12.44 4.95 -15.27
N ASP A 123 11.42 5.77 -15.49
CA ASP A 123 10.03 5.29 -15.39
C ASP A 123 9.72 4.30 -16.51
N THR A 124 9.77 3.01 -16.15
CA THR A 124 9.54 1.87 -17.04
C THR A 124 8.20 1.21 -16.79
N LEU A 125 7.33 1.78 -15.93
CA LEU A 125 6.15 1.07 -15.39
C LEU A 125 5.17 0.60 -16.48
N PHE A 126 5.06 1.36 -17.57
CA PHE A 126 4.20 1.05 -18.71
C PHE A 126 4.97 0.61 -19.96
N ASP A 127 6.26 0.33 -19.81
CA ASP A 127 7.06 -0.18 -20.92
C ASP A 127 6.71 -1.65 -21.21
N PRO A 128 6.69 -2.06 -22.49
CA PRO A 128 6.35 -3.43 -22.88
C PRO A 128 7.17 -4.50 -22.15
N ALA A 129 8.45 -4.22 -21.86
CA ALA A 129 9.36 -5.15 -21.17
C ALA A 129 9.07 -5.30 -19.66
N THR A 130 8.42 -4.31 -19.03
CA THR A 130 8.11 -4.30 -17.59
C THR A 130 6.84 -5.07 -17.25
N LEU A 131 5.87 -5.10 -18.17
CA LEU A 131 4.59 -5.80 -17.99
C LEU A 131 4.76 -7.32 -17.85
N GLU A 132 5.92 -7.86 -18.20
CA GLU A 132 6.37 -9.25 -17.98
C GLU A 132 6.80 -9.54 -16.53
N ARG A 133 6.97 -8.51 -15.65
CA ARG A 133 7.37 -8.69 -14.24
C ARG A 133 6.20 -9.28 -13.42
N GLY A 134 6.06 -10.60 -13.49
CA GLY A 134 5.07 -11.39 -12.77
C GLY A 134 5.21 -11.37 -11.24
N ALA A 135 4.24 -12.01 -10.58
CA ALA A 135 4.08 -12.10 -9.13
C ALA A 135 5.36 -12.50 -8.36
N LEU A 136 5.41 -12.12 -7.08
CA LEU A 136 6.44 -12.54 -6.12
C LEU A 136 6.65 -14.07 -6.22
N ARG A 137 7.86 -14.49 -6.53
CA ARG A 137 8.24 -15.90 -6.59
C ARG A 137 8.84 -16.32 -5.26
N LEU A 138 8.58 -17.56 -4.87
CA LEU A 138 9.26 -18.17 -3.73
C LEU A 138 10.75 -18.32 -4.07
N SER A 139 11.62 -17.65 -3.32
CA SER A 139 13.07 -17.66 -3.52
C SER A 139 13.76 -18.77 -2.73
N ALA A 140 13.35 -18.96 -1.47
CA ALA A 140 13.95 -19.94 -0.56
C ALA A 140 13.03 -20.22 0.63
N MET A 141 13.16 -21.41 1.22
CA MET A 141 12.61 -21.76 2.52
C MET A 141 13.73 -22.30 3.39
N GLU A 142 14.15 -21.55 4.41
CA GLU A 142 15.15 -21.98 5.39
C GLU A 142 14.53 -21.99 6.79
N ASP A 143 14.69 -23.14 7.47
CA ASP A 143 14.13 -23.52 8.78
C ASP A 143 12.61 -23.31 8.94
N ARG A 144 12.18 -22.04 9.05
CA ARG A 144 10.79 -21.59 9.26
C ARG A 144 10.48 -20.26 8.56
N ARG A 145 11.35 -19.75 7.69
CA ARG A 145 11.18 -18.49 6.97
C ARG A 145 10.97 -18.73 5.48
N ILE A 146 9.95 -18.09 4.93
CA ILE A 146 9.60 -18.14 3.51
C ILE A 146 10.09 -16.83 2.89
N HIS A 147 11.03 -16.93 1.96
CA HIS A 147 11.60 -15.78 1.26
C HIS A 147 10.88 -15.61 -0.07
N PHE A 148 10.21 -14.48 -0.26
CA PHE A 148 9.63 -14.11 -1.54
C PHE A 148 10.51 -13.07 -2.23
N VAL A 149 10.82 -13.29 -3.51
CA VAL A 149 11.57 -12.34 -4.35
C VAL A 149 10.71 -11.86 -5.51
N LYS A 150 10.83 -10.58 -5.84
CA LYS A 150 10.19 -10.01 -7.02
C LYS A 150 10.95 -10.48 -8.25
N ALA A 151 10.26 -11.09 -9.22
CA ALA A 151 10.87 -11.47 -10.49
C ALA A 151 11.41 -10.20 -11.16
N GLY A 152 12.74 -10.11 -11.27
CA GLY A 152 13.47 -8.93 -11.74
C GLY A 152 14.50 -8.36 -10.77
N ASN A 153 14.58 -8.80 -9.50
CA ASN A 153 15.60 -8.34 -8.56
C ASN A 153 16.70 -9.40 -8.26
N SER A 154 16.83 -10.44 -9.09
CA SER A 154 17.77 -11.55 -8.87
C SER A 154 19.25 -11.17 -9.05
N ASP A 155 19.57 -9.99 -9.58
CA ASP A 155 20.97 -9.61 -9.88
C ASP A 155 21.60 -8.63 -8.88
N LYS A 156 20.92 -8.27 -7.78
CA LYS A 156 21.45 -7.26 -6.83
C LYS A 156 21.65 -7.75 -5.39
N ILE A 157 21.81 -9.06 -5.16
CA ILE A 157 22.40 -9.57 -3.91
C ILE A 157 23.80 -10.10 -4.23
N LYS A 158 24.76 -9.17 -4.32
CA LYS A 158 26.18 -9.42 -4.07
C LYS A 158 26.55 -8.57 -2.86
N ASP A 159 26.49 -9.19 -1.69
CA ASP A 159 27.57 -9.33 -0.70
C ASP A 159 27.02 -10.02 0.55
#